data_AF-T1EJ90-F1
#
_entry.id   AF-T1EJ90-F1
#
_cell.length_a   1.000
_cell.length_b   1.000
_cell.length_c   1.000
_cell.angle_alpha   90.00
_cell.angle_beta   90.00
_cell.angle_gamma   90.00
#
_symmetry.space_group_name_H-M   'P 1'
#
loop_
_entity.id
_entity.type
_entity.pdbx_description
1 polymer ?
#
loop_
_entity_poly.entity_id
_entity_poly.type
_entity_poly.pdbx_seq_one_letter_code
_entity_poly.pdbx_strand_id
1 'polypeptide(L)'
;DVILATSEEMRYKGTFETLKLRNQMERTALENGPKLIIQEMQYQEKCKKLIESIIDEKEQGQMMIKEREAQVASLKDYLKEQKVLRAYEMSYIKKFSEASLEQLKKMNDKQIWLLQEDERKVQQLIENDIKANEVMESFLKKEIESYQELLNWWTSKYEIDVEKKTAELKELKERREKDLEWQETLKKRIVEYEQVIEDDRRMKAIKQAEEDFMKLQNKKAIQIQAWWRGLRVRRCLGPFKKKKQKK
;
A
#
# COMPACT_ATOMS: atom_id res chain seq x y z
N ASP A 1 -143.53 -2.58 -50.55
CA ASP A 1 -143.59 -2.88 -51.99
C ASP A 1 -143.46 -1.56 -52.76
N VAL A 2 -142.32 -1.30 -53.39
CA VAL A 2 -141.96 0.04 -53.93
C VAL A 2 -142.91 0.47 -55.06
N ILE A 3 -143.41 -0.51 -55.81
CA ILE A 3 -144.34 -0.29 -56.93
C ILE A 3 -145.69 0.23 -56.42
N LEU A 4 -146.17 -0.27 -55.27
CA LEU A 4 -147.45 0.14 -54.68
C LEU A 4 -147.38 1.60 -54.17
N ALA A 5 -146.32 1.95 -53.45
CA ALA A 5 -146.07 3.30 -52.95
C ALA A 5 -145.86 4.35 -54.07
N THR A 6 -145.21 3.96 -55.17
CA THR A 6 -145.03 4.84 -56.34
C THR A 6 -146.32 5.02 -57.14
N SER A 7 -147.18 3.99 -57.20
CA SER A 7 -148.46 4.06 -57.90
C SER A 7 -149.46 5.00 -57.21
N GLU A 8 -149.44 5.03 -55.87
CA GLU A 8 -150.25 5.94 -55.07
C GLU A 8 -149.73 7.38 -55.16
N GLU A 9 -148.41 7.58 -55.14
CA GLU A 9 -147.80 8.90 -55.28
C GLU A 9 -148.03 9.53 -56.68
N MET A 10 -147.98 8.73 -57.75
CA MET A 10 -148.33 9.18 -59.09
C MET A 10 -149.81 9.56 -59.22
N ARG A 11 -150.74 8.81 -58.59
CA ARG A 11 -152.18 9.08 -58.66
C ARG A 11 -152.59 10.37 -57.93
N TYR A 12 -151.97 10.69 -56.80
CA TYR A 12 -152.41 11.80 -55.95
C TYR A 12 -151.55 13.06 -56.05
N LYS A 13 -150.25 12.95 -56.38
CA LYS A 13 -149.31 14.08 -56.37
C LYS A 13 -148.59 14.30 -57.71
N GLY A 14 -148.85 13.47 -58.72
CA GLY A 14 -148.26 13.59 -60.07
C GLY A 14 -146.73 13.53 -60.10
N THR A 15 -146.09 13.05 -59.04
CA THR A 15 -144.64 13.03 -58.83
C THR A 15 -144.18 11.60 -58.52
N PHE A 16 -142.89 11.30 -58.77
CA PHE A 16 -142.31 9.96 -58.65
C PHE A 16 -141.08 9.94 -57.72
N GLU A 17 -141.06 10.84 -56.73
CA GLU A 17 -139.91 11.06 -55.85
C GLU A 17 -139.59 9.85 -54.96
N THR A 18 -140.58 9.04 -54.55
CA THR A 18 -140.32 7.82 -53.75
C THR A 18 -139.54 6.77 -54.54
N LEU A 19 -139.83 6.61 -55.84
CA LEU A 19 -139.06 5.75 -56.74
C LEU A 19 -137.68 6.37 -57.01
N LYS A 20 -137.58 7.69 -57.15
CA LYS A 20 -136.34 8.41 -57.41
C LYS A 20 -135.37 8.33 -56.25
N LEU A 21 -135.85 8.49 -55.01
CA LEU A 21 -135.08 8.32 -53.79
C LEU A 21 -134.63 6.86 -53.62
N ARG A 22 -135.52 5.89 -53.84
CA ARG A 22 -135.15 4.47 -53.74
C ARG A 22 -134.15 4.07 -54.82
N ASN A 23 -134.30 4.55 -56.05
CA ASN A 23 -133.35 4.36 -57.14
C ASN A 23 -132.03 5.08 -56.87
N GLN A 24 -132.03 6.26 -56.23
CA GLN A 24 -130.80 6.92 -55.76
C GLN A 24 -130.12 6.15 -54.63
N MET A 25 -130.86 5.60 -53.67
CA MET A 25 -130.32 4.74 -52.61
C MET A 25 -129.77 3.43 -53.17
N GLU A 26 -130.44 2.84 -54.16
CA GLU A 26 -130.00 1.62 -54.85
C GLU A 26 -128.80 1.90 -55.75
N ARG A 27 -128.77 3.03 -56.48
CA ARG A 27 -127.60 3.52 -57.23
C ARG A 27 -126.41 3.81 -56.33
N THR A 28 -126.59 4.48 -55.21
CA THR A 28 -125.50 4.74 -54.26
C THR A 28 -125.02 3.46 -53.56
N ALA A 29 -125.91 2.49 -53.28
CA ALA A 29 -125.52 1.17 -52.81
C ALA A 29 -124.75 0.37 -53.88
N LEU A 30 -125.18 0.43 -55.15
CA LEU A 30 -124.50 -0.15 -56.32
C LEU A 30 -123.16 0.52 -56.64
N GLU A 31 -123.00 1.82 -56.36
CA GLU A 31 -121.74 2.54 -56.57
C GLU A 31 -120.77 2.41 -55.39
N ASN A 32 -121.27 2.33 -54.15
CA ASN A 32 -120.43 2.25 -52.96
C ASN A 32 -120.04 0.81 -52.58
N GLY A 33 -120.88 -0.19 -52.86
CA GLY A 33 -120.57 -1.60 -52.62
C GLY A 33 -119.26 -2.05 -53.31
N PRO A 34 -119.07 -1.82 -54.61
CA PRO A 34 -117.83 -2.13 -55.31
C PRO A 34 -116.62 -1.36 -54.78
N LYS A 35 -116.78 -0.09 -54.40
CA LYS A 35 -115.69 0.72 -53.82
C LYS A 35 -115.22 0.17 -52.47
N LEU A 36 -116.15 -0.28 -51.63
CA LEU A 36 -115.84 -0.92 -50.34
C LEU A 36 -115.13 -2.26 -50.54
N ILE A 37 -115.56 -3.06 -51.51
CA ILE A 37 -114.91 -4.33 -51.87
C ILE A 37 -113.48 -4.07 -52.38
N ILE A 38 -113.27 -3.06 -53.22
CA ILE A 38 -111.93 -2.70 -53.72
C ILE A 38 -111.02 -2.24 -52.58
N GLN A 39 -111.51 -1.41 -51.66
CA GLN A 39 -110.74 -0.99 -50.48
C GLN A 39 -110.41 -2.19 -49.59
N GLU A 40 -111.35 -3.08 -49.32
CA GLU A 40 -111.14 -4.30 -48.56
C GLU A 40 -110.09 -5.21 -49.20
N MET A 41 -110.14 -5.39 -50.53
CA MET A 41 -109.12 -6.11 -51.28
C MET A 41 -107.74 -5.45 -51.17
N GLN A 42 -107.66 -4.12 -51.25
CA GLN A 42 -106.42 -3.38 -51.06
C GLN A 42 -105.87 -3.51 -49.62
N TYR A 43 -106.74 -3.51 -48.61
CA TYR A 43 -106.34 -3.76 -47.22
C TYR A 43 -105.86 -5.20 -47.03
N GLN A 44 -106.55 -6.19 -47.59
CA GLN A 44 -106.10 -7.58 -47.56
C GLN A 44 -104.75 -7.77 -48.25
N GLU A 45 -104.52 -7.11 -49.39
CA GLU A 45 -103.24 -7.19 -50.09
C GLU A 45 -102.12 -6.50 -49.30
N LYS A 46 -102.40 -5.35 -48.66
CA LYS A 46 -101.44 -4.70 -47.73
C LYS A 46 -101.15 -5.57 -46.51
N CYS A 47 -102.17 -6.19 -45.91
CA CYS A 47 -102.00 -7.11 -44.78
C CYS A 47 -101.15 -8.31 -45.18
N LYS A 48 -101.35 -8.89 -46.37
CA LYS A 48 -100.50 -9.97 -46.88
C LYS A 48 -99.03 -9.55 -47.01
N LYS A 49 -98.77 -8.40 -47.66
CA LYS A 49 -97.40 -7.86 -47.81
C LYS A 49 -96.74 -7.56 -46.47
N LEU A 50 -97.49 -7.03 -45.51
CA LEU A 50 -97.01 -6.81 -44.14
C LEU A 50 -96.70 -8.12 -43.42
N ILE A 51 -97.54 -9.15 -43.57
CA ILE A 51 -97.30 -10.47 -42.99
C ILE A 51 -96.04 -11.11 -43.59
N GLU A 52 -95.87 -11.05 -44.92
CA GLU A 52 -94.65 -11.51 -45.60
C GLU A 52 -93.41 -10.78 -45.11
N SER A 53 -93.46 -9.44 -45.04
CA SER A 53 -92.35 -8.63 -44.51
C SER A 53 -92.00 -8.97 -43.06
N ILE A 54 -92.99 -9.24 -42.20
CA ILE A 54 -92.77 -9.65 -40.81
C ILE A 54 -92.11 -11.04 -40.75
N ILE A 55 -92.51 -11.97 -41.62
CA ILE A 55 -91.91 -13.30 -41.69
C ILE A 55 -90.46 -13.20 -42.16
N ASP A 56 -90.18 -12.44 -43.22
CA ASP A 56 -88.83 -12.24 -43.76
C ASP A 56 -87.91 -11.58 -42.72
N GLU A 57 -88.35 -10.51 -42.04
CA GLU A 57 -87.57 -9.87 -40.97
C GLU A 57 -87.28 -10.83 -39.81
N LYS A 58 -88.25 -11.69 -39.46
CA LYS A 58 -88.08 -12.70 -38.43
C LYS A 58 -87.04 -13.75 -38.85
N GLU A 59 -87.07 -14.22 -40.10
CA GLU A 59 -86.09 -15.17 -40.62
C GLU A 59 -84.68 -14.57 -40.71
N GLN A 60 -84.56 -13.32 -41.18
CA GLN A 60 -83.29 -12.59 -41.18
C GLN A 60 -82.75 -12.40 -39.76
N GLY A 61 -83.61 -12.01 -38.82
CA GLY A 61 -83.26 -11.90 -37.40
C GLY A 61 -82.76 -13.22 -36.82
N GLN A 62 -83.42 -14.35 -37.16
CA GLN A 62 -82.98 -15.68 -36.74
C GLN A 62 -81.63 -16.08 -37.35
N MET A 63 -81.38 -15.76 -38.62
CA MET A 63 -80.07 -15.99 -39.23
C MET A 63 -78.97 -15.19 -38.54
N MET A 64 -79.20 -13.89 -38.29
CA MET A 64 -78.24 -13.06 -37.55
C MET A 64 -77.96 -13.60 -36.15
N ILE A 65 -78.99 -14.06 -35.43
CA ILE A 65 -78.82 -14.69 -34.11
C ILE A 65 -77.91 -15.91 -34.23
N LYS A 66 -78.16 -16.82 -35.18
CA LYS A 66 -77.33 -18.01 -35.39
C LYS A 66 -75.88 -17.66 -35.75
N GLU A 67 -75.67 -16.66 -36.60
CA GLU A 67 -74.32 -16.19 -36.94
C GLU A 67 -73.59 -15.61 -35.72
N ARG A 68 -74.27 -14.81 -34.91
CA ARG A 68 -73.69 -14.25 -33.68
C ARG A 68 -73.44 -15.33 -32.64
N GLU A 69 -74.31 -16.33 -32.51
CA GLU A 69 -74.08 -17.48 -31.64
C GLU A 69 -72.85 -18.29 -32.08
N ALA A 70 -72.67 -18.49 -33.38
CA ALA A 70 -71.48 -19.15 -33.93
C ALA A 70 -70.19 -18.34 -33.66
N GLN A 71 -70.23 -17.01 -33.83
CA GLN A 71 -69.11 -16.13 -33.47
C GLN A 71 -68.81 -16.16 -31.97
N VAL A 72 -69.83 -16.18 -31.12
CA VAL A 72 -69.65 -16.29 -29.66
C VAL A 72 -69.02 -17.64 -29.31
N ALA A 73 -69.41 -18.73 -29.98
CA ALA A 73 -68.80 -20.05 -29.77
C ALA A 73 -67.32 -20.06 -30.18
N SER A 74 -66.98 -19.54 -31.36
CA SER A 74 -65.59 -19.51 -31.83
C SER A 74 -64.70 -18.63 -30.95
N LEU A 75 -65.19 -17.46 -30.51
CA LEU A 75 -64.46 -16.59 -29.58
C LEU A 75 -64.27 -17.23 -28.20
N LYS A 76 -65.26 -18.01 -27.72
CA LYS A 76 -65.14 -18.77 -26.47
C LYS A 76 -64.06 -19.84 -26.57
N ASP A 77 -63.99 -20.55 -27.68
CA ASP A 77 -62.99 -21.60 -27.87
C ASP A 77 -61.59 -21.01 -28.05
N TYR A 78 -61.46 -19.92 -28.82
CA TYR A 78 -60.21 -19.14 -28.90
C TYR A 78 -59.75 -18.65 -27.51
N LEU A 79 -60.66 -18.12 -26.70
CA LEU A 79 -60.32 -17.69 -25.34
C LEU A 79 -59.85 -18.84 -24.45
N LYS A 80 -60.45 -20.03 -24.56
CA LYS A 80 -59.99 -21.22 -23.81
C LYS A 80 -58.59 -21.63 -24.25
N GLU A 81 -58.34 -21.68 -25.55
CA GLU A 81 -57.03 -21.99 -26.12
C GLU A 81 -55.96 -21.00 -25.62
N GLN A 82 -56.24 -19.70 -25.68
CA GLN A 82 -55.36 -18.66 -25.18
C GLN A 82 -55.06 -18.79 -23.69
N LYS A 83 -56.04 -19.19 -22.87
CA LYS A 83 -55.83 -19.44 -21.43
C LYS A 83 -54.88 -20.62 -21.19
N VAL A 84 -55.03 -21.70 -21.95
CA VAL A 84 -54.15 -22.87 -21.83
C VAL A 84 -52.74 -22.53 -22.28
N LEU A 85 -52.58 -21.85 -23.42
CA LEU A 85 -51.29 -21.40 -23.94
C LEU A 85 -50.56 -20.50 -22.93
N ARG A 86 -51.23 -19.48 -22.41
CA ARG A 86 -50.64 -18.58 -21.41
C ARG A 86 -50.25 -19.29 -20.12
N ALA A 87 -51.06 -20.25 -19.65
CA ALA A 87 -50.72 -21.03 -18.47
C ALA A 87 -49.45 -21.89 -18.70
N TYR A 88 -49.33 -22.47 -19.89
CA TYR A 88 -48.15 -23.22 -20.31
C TYR A 88 -46.91 -22.33 -20.42
N GLU A 89 -47.01 -21.18 -21.09
CA GLU A 89 -45.94 -20.19 -21.21
C GLU A 89 -45.47 -19.71 -19.83
N MET A 90 -46.41 -19.39 -18.92
CA MET A 90 -46.09 -18.97 -17.56
C MET A 90 -45.34 -20.06 -16.79
N SER A 91 -45.79 -21.32 -16.90
CA SER A 91 -45.12 -22.46 -16.29
C SER A 91 -43.72 -22.67 -16.87
N TYR A 92 -43.56 -22.50 -18.19
CA TYR A 92 -42.27 -22.64 -18.85
C TYR A 92 -41.29 -21.55 -18.41
N ILE A 93 -41.71 -20.29 -18.44
CA ILE A 93 -40.89 -19.14 -18.02
C ILE A 93 -40.47 -19.29 -16.56
N LYS A 94 -41.38 -19.74 -15.69
CA LYS A 94 -41.08 -20.00 -14.28
C LYS A 94 -40.02 -21.09 -14.11
N LYS A 95 -40.17 -22.24 -14.79
CA LYS A 95 -39.17 -23.32 -14.71
C LYS A 95 -37.82 -22.90 -15.26
N PHE A 96 -37.81 -22.15 -16.37
CA PHE A 96 -36.59 -21.63 -16.97
C PHE A 96 -35.87 -20.64 -16.05
N SER A 97 -36.60 -19.73 -15.40
CA SER A 97 -36.01 -18.76 -14.48
C SER A 97 -35.49 -19.43 -13.20
N GLU A 98 -36.22 -20.41 -12.65
CA GLU A 98 -35.77 -21.21 -11.52
C GLU A 98 -34.48 -21.98 -11.83
N ALA A 99 -34.41 -22.66 -12.99
CA ALA A 99 -33.22 -23.37 -13.42
C ALA A 99 -32.02 -22.43 -13.66
N SER A 100 -32.26 -21.28 -14.28
CA SER A 100 -31.23 -20.26 -14.51
C SER A 100 -30.69 -19.71 -13.18
N LEU A 101 -31.57 -19.42 -12.22
CA LEU A 101 -31.16 -18.97 -10.88
C LEU A 101 -30.37 -20.04 -10.14
N GLU A 102 -30.78 -21.31 -10.21
CA GLU A 102 -30.06 -22.40 -9.57
C GLU A 102 -28.66 -22.60 -10.18
N GLN A 103 -28.55 -22.54 -11.51
CA GLN A 103 -27.26 -22.60 -12.19
C GLN A 103 -26.36 -21.44 -11.75
N LEU A 104 -26.90 -20.23 -11.70
CA LEU A 104 -26.13 -19.04 -11.35
C LEU A 104 -25.67 -19.08 -9.89
N LYS A 105 -26.51 -19.58 -8.97
CA LYS A 105 -26.13 -19.87 -7.58
C LYS A 105 -24.97 -20.87 -7.51
N LYS A 106 -25.08 -22.01 -8.18
CA LYS A 106 -24.01 -23.03 -8.20
C LYS A 106 -22.69 -22.49 -8.73
N MET A 107 -22.72 -21.66 -9.79
CA MET A 107 -21.52 -21.02 -10.31
C MET A 107 -20.93 -20.03 -9.32
N ASN A 108 -21.77 -19.23 -8.67
CA ASN A 108 -21.34 -18.27 -7.65
C ASN A 108 -20.75 -18.98 -6.42
N ASP A 109 -21.38 -20.03 -5.92
CA ASP A 109 -20.90 -20.82 -4.77
C ASP A 109 -19.54 -21.45 -5.08
N LYS A 110 -19.36 -21.98 -6.30
CA LYS A 110 -18.05 -22.49 -6.75
C LYS A 110 -16.99 -21.39 -6.77
N GLN A 111 -17.34 -20.19 -7.25
CA GLN A 111 -16.41 -19.07 -7.30
C GLN A 111 -16.03 -18.59 -5.88
N ILE A 112 -17.01 -18.50 -4.97
CA ILE A 112 -16.78 -18.16 -3.56
C ILE A 112 -15.85 -19.19 -2.93
N TRP A 113 -16.09 -20.48 -3.16
CA TRP A 113 -15.24 -21.55 -2.63
C TRP A 113 -13.80 -21.45 -3.12
N LEU A 114 -13.59 -21.18 -4.41
CA LEU A 114 -12.24 -20.98 -4.98
C LEU A 114 -11.54 -19.78 -4.34
N LEU A 115 -12.25 -18.65 -4.19
CA LEU A 115 -11.70 -17.46 -3.55
C LEU A 115 -11.35 -17.69 -2.08
N GLN A 116 -12.18 -18.41 -1.34
CA GLN A 116 -11.90 -18.79 0.06
C GLN A 116 -10.68 -19.71 0.17
N GLU A 117 -10.52 -20.64 -0.78
CA GLU A 117 -9.34 -21.52 -0.80
C GLU A 117 -8.06 -20.74 -1.10
N ASP A 118 -8.11 -19.77 -2.01
CA ASP A 118 -6.97 -18.92 -2.31
C ASP A 118 -6.67 -17.94 -1.17
N GLU A 119 -7.68 -17.38 -0.52
CA GLU A 119 -7.54 -16.58 0.71
C GLU A 119 -6.82 -17.38 1.80
N ARG A 120 -7.24 -18.63 2.02
CA ARG A 120 -6.62 -19.52 3.00
C ARG A 120 -5.14 -19.79 2.68
N LYS A 121 -4.80 -20.04 1.42
CA LYS A 121 -3.40 -20.23 0.99
C LYS A 121 -2.57 -18.97 1.24
N VAL A 122 -3.10 -17.80 0.89
CA VAL A 122 -2.40 -16.52 1.12
C VAL A 122 -2.19 -16.28 2.61
N GLN A 123 -3.19 -16.54 3.46
CA GLN A 123 -3.06 -16.43 4.91
C GLN A 123 -1.97 -17.36 5.45
N GLN A 124 -1.89 -18.61 4.97
CA GLN A 124 -0.83 -19.55 5.36
C GLN A 124 0.57 -19.06 4.93
N LEU A 125 0.70 -18.51 3.72
CA LEU A 125 1.97 -17.94 3.25
C LEU A 125 2.40 -16.76 4.13
N ILE A 126 1.48 -15.85 4.46
CA ILE A 126 1.75 -14.72 5.35
C ILE A 126 2.20 -15.20 6.73
N GLU A 127 1.51 -16.19 7.31
CA GLU A 127 1.89 -16.72 8.62
C GLU A 127 3.27 -17.39 8.62
N ASN A 128 3.60 -18.11 7.54
CA ASN A 128 4.92 -18.70 7.36
C ASN A 128 6.01 -17.64 7.21
N ASP A 129 5.76 -16.58 6.44
CA ASP A 129 6.70 -15.47 6.27
C ASP A 129 6.93 -14.72 7.58
N ILE A 130 5.88 -14.49 8.38
CA ILE A 130 6.00 -13.90 9.71
C ILE A 130 6.91 -14.76 10.60
N LYS A 131 6.67 -16.07 10.68
CA LYS A 131 7.49 -16.99 11.48
C LYS A 131 8.94 -17.02 11.01
N ALA A 132 9.17 -17.07 9.69
CA ALA A 132 10.51 -17.05 9.12
C ALA A 132 11.23 -15.73 9.45
N ASN A 133 10.53 -14.60 9.35
CA ASN A 133 11.08 -13.30 9.71
C ASN A 133 11.43 -13.20 11.20
N GLU A 134 10.56 -13.66 12.09
CA GLU A 134 10.82 -13.69 13.54
C GLU A 134 12.07 -14.52 13.87
N VAL A 135 12.21 -15.69 13.25
CA VAL A 135 13.40 -16.53 13.41
C VAL A 135 14.65 -15.82 12.90
N MET A 136 14.60 -15.23 11.71
CA MET A 136 15.72 -14.48 11.13
C MET A 136 16.11 -13.29 12.01
N GLU A 137 15.15 -12.49 12.47
CA GLU A 137 15.42 -11.37 13.37
C GLU A 137 16.05 -11.82 14.68
N SER A 138 15.56 -12.91 15.27
CA SER A 138 16.11 -13.45 16.51
C SER A 138 17.56 -13.92 16.33
N PHE A 139 17.88 -14.52 15.18
CA PHE A 139 19.23 -14.93 14.82
C PHE A 139 20.15 -13.72 14.63
N LEU A 140 19.72 -12.73 13.85
CA LEU A 140 20.50 -11.52 13.62
C LEU A 140 20.76 -10.73 14.90
N LYS A 141 19.77 -10.62 15.79
CA LYS A 141 19.95 -9.96 17.10
C LYS A 141 21.04 -10.66 17.93
N LYS A 142 21.01 -11.99 18.00
CA LYS A 142 22.04 -12.78 18.72
C LYS A 142 23.43 -12.61 18.11
N GLU A 143 23.54 -12.62 16.79
CA GLU A 143 24.83 -12.39 16.11
C GLU A 143 25.36 -10.98 16.39
N ILE A 144 24.50 -9.96 16.31
CA ILE A 144 24.86 -8.58 16.62
C ILE A 144 25.36 -8.47 18.06
N GLU A 145 24.65 -9.06 19.03
CA GLU A 145 25.07 -9.08 20.44
C GLU A 145 26.44 -9.76 20.61
N SER A 146 26.65 -10.92 19.97
CA SER A 146 27.94 -11.63 19.98
C SER A 146 29.08 -10.78 19.41
N TYR A 147 28.86 -10.09 18.28
CA TYR A 147 29.86 -9.20 17.71
C TYR A 147 30.13 -7.97 18.57
N GLN A 148 29.11 -7.44 19.25
CA GLN A 148 29.28 -6.32 20.19
C GLN A 148 30.11 -6.74 21.41
N GLU A 149 29.86 -7.92 21.97
CA GLU A 149 30.68 -8.48 23.05
C GLU A 149 32.13 -8.67 22.62
N LEU A 150 32.36 -9.24 21.44
CA LEU A 150 33.70 -9.43 20.89
C LEU A 150 34.41 -8.10 20.65
N LEU A 151 33.70 -7.11 20.12
CA LEU A 151 34.24 -5.77 19.90
C LEU A 151 34.64 -5.12 21.22
N ASN A 152 33.78 -5.20 22.24
CA ASN A 152 34.05 -4.66 23.57
C ASN A 152 35.27 -5.34 24.20
N TRP A 153 35.39 -6.66 24.07
CA TRP A 153 36.55 -7.41 24.53
C TRP A 153 37.85 -6.95 23.86
N TRP A 154 37.86 -6.83 22.53
CA TRP A 154 39.04 -6.36 21.79
C TRP A 154 39.41 -4.93 22.13
N THR A 155 38.41 -4.07 22.32
CA THR A 155 38.62 -2.66 22.69
C THR A 155 39.29 -2.58 24.06
N SER A 156 38.72 -3.24 25.06
CA SER A 156 39.28 -3.27 26.42
C SER A 156 40.68 -3.88 26.45
N LYS A 157 40.91 -4.98 25.71
CA LYS A 157 42.23 -5.58 25.59
C LYS A 157 43.24 -4.61 24.99
N TYR A 158 42.88 -3.93 23.91
CA TYR A 158 43.75 -2.96 23.25
C TYR A 158 44.07 -1.77 24.16
N GLU A 159 43.08 -1.24 24.88
CA GLU A 159 43.29 -0.18 25.88
C GLU A 159 44.30 -0.60 26.94
N ILE A 160 44.14 -1.79 27.53
CA ILE A 160 45.07 -2.34 28.54
C ILE A 160 46.48 -2.50 27.96
N ASP A 161 46.60 -3.02 26.74
CA ASP A 161 47.91 -3.25 26.12
C ASP A 161 48.60 -1.90 25.78
N VAL A 162 47.85 -0.89 25.34
CA VAL A 162 48.35 0.47 25.12
C VAL A 162 48.79 1.10 26.43
N GLU A 163 48.01 0.99 27.51
CA GLU A 163 48.38 1.48 28.84
C GLU A 163 49.68 0.83 29.35
N LYS A 164 49.82 -0.50 29.18
CA LYS A 164 51.06 -1.20 29.54
C LYS A 164 52.26 -0.70 28.73
N LYS A 165 52.11 -0.58 27.40
CA LYS A 165 53.21 -0.11 26.54
C LYS A 165 53.57 1.35 26.78
N THR A 166 52.60 2.21 27.08
CA THR A 166 52.87 3.59 27.44
C THR A 166 53.58 3.70 28.80
N ALA A 167 53.22 2.87 29.78
CA ALA A 167 53.93 2.77 31.06
C ALA A 167 55.38 2.27 30.88
N GLU A 168 55.59 1.17 30.14
CA GLU A 168 56.93 0.66 29.81
C GLU A 168 57.79 1.73 29.12
N LEU A 169 57.22 2.47 28.15
CA LEU A 169 57.91 3.56 27.47
C LEU A 169 58.28 4.71 28.41
N LYS A 170 57.41 5.02 29.38
CA LYS A 170 57.67 6.06 30.38
C LYS A 170 58.83 5.64 31.30
N GLU A 171 58.81 4.42 31.82
CA GLU A 171 59.90 3.88 32.65
C GLU A 171 61.24 3.86 31.90
N LEU A 172 61.25 3.47 30.63
CA LEU A 172 62.47 3.48 29.81
C LEU A 172 62.99 4.90 29.57
N LYS A 173 62.10 5.88 29.35
CA LYS A 173 62.48 7.29 29.23
C LYS A 173 63.10 7.81 30.53
N GLU A 174 62.48 7.53 31.67
CA GLU A 174 62.99 7.94 32.99
C GLU A 174 64.34 7.27 33.29
N ARG A 175 64.52 5.99 32.95
CA ARG A 175 65.82 5.30 33.11
C ARG A 175 66.89 5.92 32.22
N ARG A 176 66.57 6.19 30.95
CA ARG A 176 67.49 6.84 30.01
C ARG A 176 67.89 8.23 30.49
N GLU A 177 66.96 9.00 31.04
CA GLU A 177 67.24 10.34 31.58
C GLU A 177 68.22 10.26 32.76
N LYS A 178 67.98 9.34 33.71
CA LYS A 178 68.91 9.08 34.83
C LYS A 178 70.29 8.64 34.36
N ASP A 179 70.37 7.76 33.36
CA ASP A 179 71.64 7.30 32.80
C ASP A 179 72.40 8.44 32.12
N LEU A 180 71.69 9.36 31.44
CA LEU A 180 72.27 10.56 30.84
C LEU A 180 72.80 11.52 31.91
N GLU A 181 72.02 11.80 32.96
CA GLU A 181 72.46 12.61 34.09
C GLU A 181 73.72 12.01 34.74
N TRP A 182 73.72 10.70 34.99
CA TRP A 182 74.89 10.00 35.53
C TRP A 182 76.09 10.12 34.59
N GLN A 183 75.91 9.93 33.28
CA GLN A 183 76.96 10.10 32.29
C GLN A 183 77.53 11.53 32.31
N GLU A 184 76.69 12.55 32.44
CA GLU A 184 77.14 13.95 32.55
C GLU A 184 77.95 14.20 33.83
N THR A 185 77.52 13.65 34.97
CA THR A 185 78.29 13.77 36.22
C THR A 185 79.65 13.09 36.12
N LEU A 186 79.74 11.91 35.50
CA LEU A 186 81.00 11.22 35.26
C LEU A 186 81.92 12.03 34.34
N LYS A 187 81.39 12.62 33.27
CA LYS A 187 82.17 13.50 32.38
C LYS A 187 82.76 14.69 33.15
N LYS A 188 81.96 15.37 33.99
CA LYS A 188 82.45 16.47 34.84
C LYS A 188 83.58 16.00 35.77
N ARG A 189 83.38 14.85 36.43
CA ARG A 189 84.36 14.28 37.35
C ARG A 189 85.67 13.88 36.67
N ILE A 190 85.61 13.36 35.43
CA ILE A 190 86.81 13.06 34.64
C ILE A 190 87.59 14.36 34.36
N VAL A 191 86.91 15.43 33.92
CA VAL A 191 87.55 16.73 33.67
C VAL A 191 88.19 17.29 34.94
N GLU A 192 87.51 17.20 36.08
CA GLU A 192 88.07 17.60 37.39
C GLU A 192 89.33 16.79 37.75
N TYR A 193 89.30 15.47 37.57
CA TYR A 193 90.48 14.63 37.83
C TYR A 193 91.63 14.90 36.87
N GLU A 194 91.35 15.14 35.59
CA GLU A 194 92.37 15.53 34.61
C GLU A 194 93.06 16.84 35.00
N GLN A 195 92.29 17.82 35.49
CA GLN A 195 92.85 19.08 36.02
C GLN A 195 93.77 18.83 37.23
N VAL A 196 93.33 18.01 38.19
CA VAL A 196 94.14 17.66 39.37
C VAL A 196 95.44 16.94 38.98
N ILE A 197 95.38 16.02 38.01
CA ILE A 197 96.57 15.32 37.51
C ILE A 197 97.53 16.29 36.83
N GLU A 198 97.01 17.21 36.01
CA GLU A 198 97.80 18.21 35.32
C GLU A 198 98.47 19.18 36.31
N ASP A 199 97.75 19.61 37.34
CA ASP A 199 98.30 20.46 38.40
C ASP A 199 99.34 19.73 39.25
N ASP A 200 99.14 18.45 39.60
CA ASP A 200 100.17 17.64 40.29
C ASP A 200 101.44 17.48 39.43
N ARG A 201 101.28 17.26 38.11
CA ARG A 201 102.41 17.21 37.15
C ARG A 201 103.17 18.54 37.13
N ARG A 202 102.46 19.67 37.07
CA ARG A 202 103.06 21.02 37.11
C ARG A 202 103.79 21.26 38.42
N MET A 203 103.18 20.94 39.56
CA MET A 203 103.79 21.12 40.88
C MET A 203 105.03 20.24 41.07
N LYS A 204 105.02 19.00 40.57
CA LYS A 204 106.21 18.13 40.57
C LYS A 204 107.33 18.70 39.70
N ALA A 205 107.01 19.23 38.52
CA ALA A 205 108.00 19.85 37.64
C ALA A 205 108.62 21.11 38.29
N ILE A 206 107.81 21.95 38.96
CA ILE A 206 108.29 23.11 39.72
C ILE A 206 109.23 22.67 40.84
N LYS A 207 108.81 21.70 41.67
CA LYS A 207 109.64 21.17 42.76
C LYS A 207 110.96 20.58 42.26
N GLN A 208 110.94 19.83 41.16
CA GLN A 208 112.17 19.29 40.55
C GLN A 208 113.10 20.41 40.06
N ALA A 209 112.55 21.44 39.41
CA ALA A 209 113.33 22.60 38.98
C ALA A 209 113.95 23.37 40.17
N GLU A 210 113.21 23.54 41.27
CA GLU A 210 113.71 24.13 42.52
C GLU A 210 114.82 23.28 43.14
N GLU A 211 114.63 21.97 43.25
CA GLU A 211 115.64 21.05 43.76
C GLU A 211 116.92 21.07 42.92
N ASP A 212 116.79 21.07 41.60
CA ASP A 212 117.93 21.11 40.68
C ASP A 212 118.65 22.47 40.73
N PHE A 213 117.91 23.57 40.89
CA PHE A 213 118.49 24.88 41.13
C PHE A 213 119.25 24.93 42.46
N MET A 214 118.68 24.37 43.54
CA MET A 214 119.34 24.27 44.85
C MET A 214 120.59 23.39 44.80
N LYS A 215 120.55 22.25 44.09
CA LYS A 215 121.74 21.41 43.84
C LYS A 215 122.81 22.18 43.08
N LEU A 216 122.43 22.95 42.06
CA LEU A 216 123.36 23.79 41.31
C LEU A 216 123.98 24.87 42.19
N GLN A 217 123.17 25.59 42.97
CA GLN A 217 123.64 26.59 43.94
C GLN A 217 124.60 25.98 44.95
N ASN A 218 124.27 24.84 45.55
CA ASN A 218 125.14 24.14 46.48
C ASN A 218 126.46 23.72 45.81
N LYS A 219 126.41 23.21 44.58
CA LYS A 219 127.62 22.87 43.81
C LYS A 219 128.51 24.10 43.58
N LYS A 220 127.93 25.24 43.21
CA LYS A 220 128.66 26.51 43.04
C LYS A 220 129.19 27.04 44.37
N ALA A 221 128.41 26.99 45.44
CA ALA A 221 128.83 27.38 46.79
C ALA A 221 130.02 26.53 47.27
N ILE A 222 129.99 25.20 47.05
CA ILE A 222 131.11 24.29 47.34
C ILE A 222 132.35 24.69 46.53
N GLN A 223 132.21 25.01 45.24
CA GLN A 223 133.33 25.49 44.41
C GLN A 223 133.93 26.79 44.94
N ILE A 224 133.09 27.76 45.33
CA ILE A 224 133.53 29.03 45.92
C ILE A 224 134.23 28.78 47.26
N GLN A 225 133.65 27.95 48.13
CA GLN A 225 134.25 27.59 49.42
C GLN A 225 135.59 26.86 49.24
N ALA A 226 135.68 25.93 48.29
CA ALA A 226 136.92 25.22 47.98
C ALA A 226 137.98 26.18 47.41
N TRP A 227 137.59 27.11 46.54
CA TRP A 227 138.46 28.17 46.04
C TRP A 227 138.97 29.06 47.18
N TRP A 228 138.09 29.51 48.09
CA TRP A 228 138.47 30.33 49.24
C TRP A 228 139.34 29.59 50.25
N ARG A 229 139.04 28.33 50.55
CA ARG A 229 139.89 27.46 51.40
C ARG A 229 141.28 27.29 50.78
N GLY A 230 141.34 27.01 49.47
CA GLY A 230 142.60 26.94 48.71
C GLY A 230 143.36 28.27 48.70
N LEU A 231 142.67 29.39 48.55
CA LEU A 231 143.26 30.73 48.62
C LEU A 231 143.79 31.06 50.02
N ARG A 232 143.06 30.69 51.09
CA ARG A 232 143.51 30.84 52.49
C ARG A 232 144.81 30.09 52.76
N VAL A 233 144.93 28.86 52.24
CA VAL A 233 146.16 28.06 52.36
C VAL A 233 147.30 28.70 51.55
N ARG A 234 147.06 29.02 50.27
CA ARG A 234 148.10 29.58 49.38
C ARG A 234 148.58 30.98 49.80
N ARG A 235 147.70 31.83 50.32
CA ARG A 235 148.05 33.18 50.83
C ARG A 235 148.40 33.18 52.33
N CYS A 236 148.52 32.01 52.97
CA CYS A 236 148.88 31.84 54.39
C CYS A 236 148.03 32.68 55.37
N LEU A 237 146.71 32.73 55.14
CA LEU A 237 145.76 33.51 55.94
C LEU A 237 145.11 32.64 57.05
N GLY A 238 145.05 33.18 58.27
CA GLY A 238 144.49 32.51 59.45
C GLY A 238 145.47 31.50 60.10
N PRO A 239 145.00 30.32 60.57
CA PRO A 239 145.82 29.37 61.34
C PRO A 239 147.02 28.77 60.57
N PHE A 240 147.13 29.00 59.25
CA PHE A 240 148.27 28.61 58.41
C PHE A 240 149.38 29.67 58.32
N LYS A 241 149.31 30.74 59.12
CA LYS A 241 150.36 31.77 59.20
C LYS A 241 151.61 31.19 59.90
N LYS A 242 152.72 31.05 59.16
CA LYS A 242 153.99 30.52 59.68
C LYS A 242 154.53 31.39 60.84
N LYS A 243 154.69 30.83 62.03
CA LYS A 243 155.37 31.46 63.19
C LYS A 243 156.90 31.29 63.06
N LYS A 244 157.65 32.39 63.24
CA LYS A 244 159.13 32.41 63.28
C LYS A 244 159.65 31.72 64.56
N GLN A 245 160.69 30.88 64.46
CA GLN A 245 161.46 30.36 65.61
C GLN A 245 162.89 30.92 65.63
N LYS A 246 163.40 31.16 66.85
CA LYS A 246 164.75 31.58 67.23
C LYS A 246 165.66 30.35 67.43
N LYS A 247 166.72 30.22 66.66
CA LYS A 247 168.14 30.31 67.05
C LYS A 247 168.97 30.19 65.78
#